data_AF-A0A7C6K4X8-F1
#
_entry.id   AF-A0A7C6K4X8-F1
#
_cell.length_a   1.000
_cell.length_b   1.000
_cell.length_c   1.000
_cell.angle_alpha   90.00
_cell.angle_beta   90.00
_cell.angle_gamma   90.00
#
_symmetry.space_group_name_H-M   'P 1'
#
loop_
_entity.id
_entity.type
_entity.pdbx_description
1 polymer ?
#
loop_
_entity_poly.entity_id
_entity_poly.type
_entity_poly.pdbx_seq_one_letter_code
_entity_poly.pdbx_strand_id
1 'polypeptide(L)' 'MDVLKVATKSSPNSVAGALAGVLREKGAAEIQAIGAGALNQAVKAVAIA' A
#
# COMPACT_ATOMS: atom_id res chain seq x y z
N MET A 1 3.41 10.70 10.06
CA MET A 1 3.68 9.77 8.95
C MET A 1 2.35 9.11 8.63
N ASP A 2 1.79 9.31 7.44
CA ASP A 2 0.54 8.66 7.08
C ASP A 2 0.84 7.22 6.70
N VAL A 3 0.35 6.28 7.50
CA VAL A 3 0.59 4.85 7.33
C VAL A 3 -0.54 4.24 6.51
N LEU A 4 -0.21 3.63 5.38
CA LEU A 4 -1.14 2.86 4.57
C LEU A 4 -1.29 1.45 5.16
N LYS A 5 -2.41 1.22 5.85
CA LYS A 5 -2.72 -0.08 6.44
C LYS A 5 -3.40 -0.97 5.41
N VAL A 6 -2.81 -2.14 5.17
CA VAL A 6 -3.30 -3.11 4.19
C VAL A 6 -3.82 -4.35 4.91
N ALA A 7 -4.98 -4.83 4.47
CA ALA A 7 -5.60 -6.07 4.94
C ALA A 7 -5.72 -7.07 3.78
N THR A 8 -6.00 -8.34 4.07
CA THR A 8 -6.20 -9.38 3.04
C THR A 8 -7.27 -9.01 2.01
N LYS A 9 -8.32 -8.28 2.44
CA LYS A 9 -9.42 -7.81 1.59
C LYS A 9 -9.15 -6.48 0.86
N SER A 10 -7.99 -5.86 1.08
CA SER A 10 -7.62 -4.63 0.38
C SER A 10 -7.41 -4.93 -1.11
N SER A 11 -7.89 -4.03 -1.96
CA SER A 11 -7.62 -4.08 -3.40
C SER A 11 -6.21 -3.54 -3.69
N PRO A 12 -5.33 -4.30 -4.38
CA PRO A 12 -4.00 -3.82 -4.76
C PRO A 12 -4.04 -2.51 -5.54
N ASN A 13 -4.99 -2.34 -6.47
CA ASN A 13 -5.10 -1.13 -7.28
C ASN A 13 -5.47 0.11 -6.44
N SER A 14 -6.37 -0.07 -5.46
CA SER A 14 -6.74 1.03 -4.55
C SER A 14 -5.59 1.43 -3.64
N VAL A 15 -4.84 0.46 -3.12
CA VAL A 15 -3.64 0.72 -2.31
C VAL A 15 -2.55 1.39 -3.15
N ALA A 16 -2.36 0.95 -4.40
CA ALA A 16 -1.38 1.53 -5.32
C ALA A 16 -1.68 3.00 -5.63
N GLY A 17 -2.94 3.34 -5.90
CA GLY A 17 -3.35 4.72 -6.13
C GLY A 17 -3.08 5.63 -4.92
N ALA A 18 -3.38 5.13 -3.71
CA ALA A 18 -3.06 5.85 -2.48
C ALA A 18 -1.54 5.99 -2.27
N LEU A 19 -0.78 4.92 -2.52
CA LEU A 19 0.68 4.89 -2.43
C LEU A 19 1.33 5.91 -3.37
N ALA A 20 0.94 5.93 -4.64
CA ALA A 20 1.43 6.88 -5.63
C ALA A 20 1.11 8.33 -5.25
N GLY A 21 -0.10 8.58 -4.71
CA GLY A 21 -0.48 9.90 -4.19
C GLY A 21 0.43 10.37 -3.06
N VAL A 22 0.64 9.52 -2.05
CA VAL A 22 1.51 9.84 -0.90
C VAL A 22 2.96 10.03 -1.34
N LEU A 23 3.49 9.18 -2.21
CA LEU A 23 4.86 9.31 -2.75
C LEU A 23 5.04 10.61 -3.52
N ARG A 24 4.07 11.01 -4.34
CA ARG A 24 4.11 12.25 -5.11
C ARG A 24 4.11 13.49 -4.22
N GLU A 25 3.38 13.47 -3.11
CA GLU A 25 3.29 14.60 -2.18
C GLU A 25 4.43 14.67 -1.17
N LYS A 26 4.87 13.52 -0.65
CA LYS A 26 5.75 13.43 0.53
C LYS A 26 7.12 12.85 0.22
N GLY A 27 7.34 12.31 -0.99
CA GLY A 27 8.59 11.65 -1.41
C GLY A 27 8.84 10.29 -0.75
N ALA A 28 8.04 9.91 0.25
CA ALA A 28 8.14 8.65 0.97
C ALA A 28 6.75 8.21 1.46
N ALA A 29 6.55 6.89 1.54
CA ALA A 29 5.34 6.27 2.05
C ALA A 29 5.68 5.07 2.93
N GLU A 30 4.82 4.78 3.89
CA GLU A 30 4.93 3.62 4.76
C GLU A 30 3.69 2.74 4.60
N ILE A 31 3.90 1.43 4.39
CA ILE A 31 2.84 0.43 4.36
C ILE A 31 3.02 -0.50 5.55
N GLN A 32 1.93 -0.75 6.26
CA GLN A 32 1.87 -1.76 7.32
C GLN A 32 0.84 -2.82 6.95
N ALA A 33 1.27 -4.08 6.94
CA ALA A 33 0.46 -5.24 6.64
C ALA A 33 0.72 -6.32 7.67
N ILE A 34 -0.33 -6.98 8.15
CA ILE A 34 -0.24 -8.08 9.12
C ILE A 34 -0.85 -9.35 8.51
N GLY A 35 -0.06 -10.42 8.46
CA GLY A 35 -0.45 -11.72 7.90
C GLY A 35 -0.18 -11.85 6.39
N ALA A 36 -0.08 -13.09 5.91
CA ALA A 36 0.36 -13.40 4.54
C ALA A 36 -0.55 -12.82 3.45
N GLY A 37 -1.88 -12.82 3.68
CA GLY A 37 -2.84 -12.27 2.73
C GLY A 37 -2.68 -10.76 2.54
N ALA A 38 -2.57 -10.01 3.64
CA ALA A 38 -2.31 -8.57 3.61
C ALA A 38 -0.95 -8.24 2.98
N LEU A 39 0.09 -9.02 3.31
CA LEU A 39 1.43 -8.85 2.73
C LEU A 39 1.42 -9.03 1.20
N ASN A 40 0.71 -10.05 0.70
CA ASN A 40 0.57 -10.27 -0.75
C ASN A 40 -0.11 -9.07 -1.44
N GLN A 41 -1.16 -8.50 -0.86
CA GLN A 41 -1.81 -7.32 -1.43
C GLN A 41 -0.91 -6.07 -1.38
N ALA A 42 -0.16 -5.89 -0.29
CA ALA A 42 0.79 -4.79 -0.16
C ALA A 42 1.90 -4.86 -1.23
N VAL A 43 2.51 -6.03 -1.42
CA VAL A 43 3.56 -6.23 -2.42
C VAL A 43 3.03 -6.03 -3.84
N LYS A 44 1.83 -6.54 -4.14
CA LYS A 44 1.16 -6.27 -5.43
C LYS A 44 0.92 -4.79 -5.65
N ALA A 45 0.47 -4.06 -4.63
CA ALA A 45 0.24 -2.62 -4.74
C ALA A 45 1.53 -1.84 -4.99
N VAL A 46 2.64 -2.21 -4.33
CA VAL A 46 3.96 -1.61 -4.56
C VAL A 46 4.45 -1.86 -5.99
N ALA A 47 4.17 -3.04 -6.56
CA ALA A 47 4.56 -3.34 -7.94
C ALA A 47 3.72 -2.58 -8.99
N ILE A 48 2.53 -2.08 -8.62
CA ILE A 48 1.61 -1.37 -9.52
C ILE A 48 1.79 0.16 -9.45
N ALA A 49 2.08 0.68 -8.26
CA ALA A 49 2.21 2.12 -7.97
C ALA A 49 3.48 2.74 -8.57
#